data_AF-A0A9P7BIX3-F1
#
_entry.id   AF-A0A9P7BIX3-F1
#
_cell.length_a   1.000
_cell.length_b   1.000
_cell.length_c   1.000
_cell.angle_alpha   90.00
_cell.angle_beta   90.00
_cell.angle_gamma   90.00
#
_symmetry.space_group_name_H-M   'P 1'
#
loop_
_entity.id
_entity.type
_entity.pdbx_description
1 polymer ?
#
loop_
_entity_poly.entity_id
_entity_poly.type
_entity_poly.pdbx_seq_one_letter_code
_entity_poly.pdbx_strand_id
1 'polypeptide(L)'
;MKAREEIDAMRTLGLDPVDLLVLPRLLALRVPLPLLTFIAMVAGLAGGITVGAFDLDIPPQMYIARMHETMEVRHMLVGLSKAPVFALVIGLIGCLEGLKVEGTAQSVGERTTSSVVQTISLVIIIDAFAALWFMHMDW
;
A
#
# COMPACT_ATOMS: atom_id res chain seq x y z
N MET A 1 -13.04 -17.61 -7.82
CA MET A 1 -12.14 -18.74 -7.51
C MET A 1 -12.73 -19.62 -6.43
N LYS A 2 -12.78 -19.20 -5.15
CA LYS A 2 -13.29 -20.08 -4.08
C LYS A 2 -14.79 -20.42 -4.21
N ALA A 3 -15.64 -19.46 -4.56
CA ALA A 3 -17.07 -19.69 -4.80
C ALA A 3 -17.38 -20.54 -6.05
N ARG A 4 -16.40 -20.78 -6.92
CA ARG A 4 -16.52 -21.65 -8.11
C ARG A 4 -15.77 -22.97 -7.94
N GLU A 5 -15.38 -23.32 -6.70
CA GLU A 5 -14.62 -24.52 -6.34
C GLU A 5 -13.25 -24.70 -7.06
N GLU A 6 -12.76 -23.70 -7.78
CA GLU A 6 -11.46 -23.75 -8.48
C GLU A 6 -10.30 -24.01 -7.52
N ILE A 7 -10.37 -23.45 -6.30
CA ILE A 7 -9.33 -23.65 -5.27
C ILE A 7 -9.37 -25.07 -4.73
N ASP A 8 -10.56 -25.67 -4.64
CA ASP A 8 -10.71 -27.05 -4.15
C ASP A 8 -10.25 -28.04 -5.22
N ALA A 9 -10.55 -27.77 -6.49
CA ALA A 9 -10.02 -28.51 -7.63
C ALA A 9 -8.47 -28.47 -7.70
N MET A 10 -7.84 -27.34 -7.35
CA MET A 10 -6.37 -27.29 -7.26
C MET A 10 -5.84 -28.21 -6.15
N ARG A 11 -6.51 -28.24 -5.00
CA ARG A 11 -6.11 -29.10 -3.87
C ARG A 11 -6.27 -30.59 -4.19
N THR A 12 -7.32 -30.97 -4.91
CA THR A 12 -7.51 -32.38 -5.34
C THR A 12 -6.46 -32.84 -6.35
N LEU A 13 -5.89 -31.90 -7.14
CA LEU A 13 -4.74 -32.14 -8.01
C LEU A 13 -3.39 -32.18 -7.28
N GLY A 14 -3.37 -32.02 -5.94
CA GLY A 14 -2.15 -31.99 -5.13
C GLY A 14 -1.35 -30.69 -5.27
N LEU A 15 -1.94 -29.64 -5.84
CA LEU A 15 -1.30 -28.34 -6.00
C LEU A 15 -1.60 -27.45 -4.79
N ASP A 16 -0.57 -26.81 -4.23
CA ASP A 16 -0.76 -25.86 -3.13
C ASP A 16 -1.24 -24.50 -3.69
N PRO A 17 -2.48 -24.06 -3.36
CA PRO A 17 -2.97 -22.76 -3.80
C PRO A 17 -2.18 -21.58 -3.22
N VAL A 18 -1.46 -21.74 -2.10
CA VAL A 18 -0.63 -20.66 -1.55
C VAL A 18 0.54 -20.35 -2.49
N ASP A 19 1.25 -21.36 -2.94
CA ASP A 19 2.41 -21.19 -3.83
C ASP A 19 1.99 -20.70 -5.23
N LEU A 20 0.85 -21.16 -5.73
CA LEU A 20 0.39 -20.86 -7.09
C LEU A 20 -0.42 -19.57 -7.22
N LEU A 21 -1.14 -19.14 -6.18
CA LEU A 21 -1.94 -17.90 -6.22
C LEU A 21 -1.34 -16.80 -5.37
N VAL A 22 -0.99 -17.10 -4.12
CA VAL A 22 -0.64 -16.06 -3.13
C VAL A 22 0.76 -15.53 -3.40
N LEU A 23 1.75 -16.42 -3.50
CA LEU A 23 3.14 -16.04 -3.71
C LEU A 23 3.36 -15.15 -4.95
N PRO A 24 2.86 -15.50 -6.16
CA PRO A 24 3.03 -14.64 -7.33
C PRO A 24 2.32 -13.29 -7.20
N ARG A 25 1.15 -13.24 -6.54
CA ARG A 25 0.45 -11.97 -6.29
C ARG A 25 1.21 -11.06 -5.33
N LEU A 26 1.79 -11.61 -4.26
CA LEU A 26 2.61 -10.87 -3.31
C LEU A 26 3.85 -10.27 -3.97
N LEU A 27 4.53 -11.06 -4.81
CA LEU A 27 5.69 -10.60 -5.56
C LEU A 27 5.30 -9.54 -6.59
N ALA A 28 4.19 -9.75 -7.28
CA ALA A 28 3.66 -8.78 -8.25
C ALA A 28 3.31 -7.44 -7.59
N LEU A 29 2.80 -7.43 -6.35
CA LEU A 29 2.45 -6.21 -5.59
C LEU A 29 3.65 -5.36 -5.17
N ARG A 30 4.86 -5.93 -5.13
CA ARG A 30 6.07 -5.21 -4.70
C ARG A 30 6.50 -4.10 -5.64
N VAL A 31 6.17 -4.18 -6.92
CA VAL A 31 6.53 -3.18 -7.95
C VAL A 31 5.48 -2.05 -8.10
N PRO A 32 4.17 -2.33 -8.25
CA PRO A 32 3.18 -1.30 -8.49
C PRO A 32 2.96 -0.43 -7.27
N LEU A 33 3.15 -0.93 -6.04
CA LEU A 33 2.93 -0.11 -4.85
C LEU A 33 3.95 1.02 -4.68
N PRO A 34 5.27 0.79 -4.75
CA PRO A 34 6.25 1.88 -4.78
C PRO A 34 6.02 2.86 -5.93
N LEU A 35 5.63 2.36 -7.10
CA LEU A 35 5.33 3.20 -8.25
C LEU A 35 4.10 4.10 -8.00
N LEU A 36 3.02 3.55 -7.42
CA LEU A 36 1.85 4.30 -7.01
C LEU A 36 2.18 5.32 -5.92
N THR A 37 3.04 4.96 -4.95
CA THR A 37 3.52 5.90 -3.93
C THR A 37 4.28 7.06 -4.57
N PHE A 38 5.13 6.79 -5.56
CA PHE A 38 5.84 7.85 -6.29
C PHE A 38 4.88 8.79 -7.04
N ILE A 39 3.90 8.23 -7.75
CA ILE A 39 2.88 9.03 -8.45
C ILE A 39 2.08 9.87 -7.44
N ALA A 40 1.71 9.29 -6.29
CA ALA A 40 0.99 10.00 -5.24
C ALA A 40 1.81 11.15 -4.63
N MET A 41 3.13 10.97 -4.46
CA MET A 41 4.02 12.05 -4.03
C MET A 41 4.03 13.20 -5.04
N VAL A 42 4.22 12.91 -6.33
CA VAL A 42 4.22 13.94 -7.39
C VAL A 42 2.86 14.65 -7.47
N ALA A 43 1.76 13.91 -7.38
CA ALA A 43 0.42 14.49 -7.36
C ALA A 43 0.20 15.38 -6.12
N GLY A 44 0.73 14.97 -4.96
CA GLY A 44 0.71 15.75 -3.72
C GLY A 44 1.48 17.07 -3.85
N LEU A 45 2.68 17.05 -4.45
CA LEU A 45 3.46 18.26 -4.75
C LEU A 45 2.70 19.19 -5.71
N ALA A 46 2.14 18.65 -6.79
CA ALA A 46 1.36 19.43 -7.74
C ALA A 46 0.11 20.06 -7.11
N GLY A 47 -0.58 19.31 -6.25
CA GLY A 47 -1.70 19.82 -5.45
C GLY A 47 -1.27 20.94 -4.49
N GLY A 48 -0.12 20.78 -3.83
CA GLY A 48 0.47 21.78 -2.93
C GLY A 48 0.82 23.09 -3.64
N ILE A 49 1.41 23.02 -4.84
CA ILE A 49 1.70 24.21 -5.67
C ILE A 49 0.41 24.90 -6.09
N THR A 50 -0.59 24.12 -6.51
CA THR A 50 -1.88 24.65 -6.97
C THR A 50 -2.57 25.42 -5.83
N VAL A 51 -2.76 24.80 -4.67
CA VAL A 51 -3.39 25.46 -3.51
C VAL A 51 -2.56 26.66 -3.03
N GLY A 52 -1.23 26.53 -2.98
CA GLY A 52 -0.35 27.62 -2.57
C GLY A 52 -0.42 28.85 -3.48
N ALA A 53 -0.61 28.63 -4.80
CA ALA A 53 -0.72 29.70 -5.77
C ALA A 53 -2.13 30.35 -5.80
N PHE A 54 -3.20 29.55 -5.63
CA PHE A 54 -4.57 30.04 -5.78
C PHE A 54 -5.17 30.59 -4.48
N ASP A 55 -4.90 29.97 -3.31
CA ASP A 55 -5.50 30.38 -2.03
C ASP A 55 -4.57 31.26 -1.19
N LEU A 56 -3.25 31.12 -1.33
CA LEU A 56 -2.25 31.76 -0.47
C LEU A 56 -1.43 32.86 -1.16
N ASP A 57 -1.68 33.15 -2.44
CA ASP A 57 -0.94 34.12 -3.26
C ASP A 57 0.59 33.93 -3.23
N ILE A 58 1.05 32.69 -2.98
CA ILE A 58 2.49 32.38 -2.95
C ILE A 58 2.97 32.19 -4.40
N PRO A 59 3.98 32.95 -4.86
CA PRO A 59 4.56 32.74 -6.18
C PRO A 59 5.09 31.30 -6.31
N PRO A 60 4.75 30.55 -7.38
CA PRO A 60 5.20 29.16 -7.55
C PRO A 60 6.73 28.99 -7.48
N GLN A 61 7.47 29.99 -7.96
CA GLN A 61 8.92 30.10 -7.84
C GLN A 61 9.40 30.08 -6.37
N MET A 62 8.70 30.74 -5.46
CA MET A 62 9.05 30.76 -4.03
C MET A 62 8.71 29.42 -3.36
N TYR A 63 7.61 28.78 -3.77
CA TYR A 63 7.26 27.42 -3.31
C TYR A 63 8.35 26.41 -3.67
N ILE A 64 8.80 26.41 -4.93
CA ILE A 64 9.84 25.48 -5.40
C ILE A 64 11.19 25.76 -4.72
N ALA A 65 11.55 27.04 -4.52
CA ALA A 65 12.78 27.40 -3.81
C ALA A 65 12.78 26.88 -2.35
N ARG A 66 11.67 27.08 -1.63
CA ARG A 66 11.50 26.58 -0.25
C ARG A 66 11.48 25.06 -0.17
N MET A 67 10.83 24.42 -1.15
CA MET A 67 10.83 22.98 -1.28
C MET A 67 12.27 22.47 -1.48
N HIS A 68 13.07 23.07 -2.36
CA HIS A 68 14.47 22.68 -2.55
C HIS A 68 15.34 22.88 -1.30
N GLU A 69 15.10 23.93 -0.51
CA GLU A 69 15.83 24.16 0.75
C GLU A 69 15.48 23.14 1.84
N THR A 70 14.23 22.67 1.88
CA THR A 70 13.71 21.84 2.99
C THR A 70 13.69 20.35 2.65
N MET A 71 13.58 20.01 1.36
CA MET A 71 13.35 18.65 0.90
C MET A 71 14.69 17.95 0.63
N GLU A 72 15.22 17.28 1.63
CA GLU A 72 16.32 16.34 1.41
C GLU A 72 15.83 15.10 0.64
N VAL A 73 16.68 14.60 -0.27
CA VAL A 73 16.47 13.32 -0.99
C VAL A 73 16.24 12.15 -0.02
N ARG A 74 16.71 12.30 1.23
CA ARG A 74 16.50 11.34 2.32
C ARG A 74 15.02 11.12 2.61
N HIS A 75 14.20 12.17 2.68
CA HIS A 75 12.76 12.03 2.97
C HIS A 75 12.04 11.21 1.89
N MET A 76 12.43 11.37 0.63
CA MET A 76 11.90 10.58 -0.48
C MET A 76 12.32 9.10 -0.36
N LEU A 77 13.60 8.83 -0.05
CA LEU A 77 14.10 7.47 0.11
C LEU A 77 13.47 6.76 1.31
N VAL A 78 13.28 7.46 2.44
CA VAL A 78 12.59 6.93 3.62
C VAL A 78 11.14 6.57 3.28
N GLY A 79 10.41 7.47 2.61
CA GLY A 79 9.03 7.22 2.19
C GLY A 79 8.92 6.02 1.23
N LEU A 80 9.81 5.94 0.24
CA LEU A 80 9.80 4.85 -0.73
C LEU A 80 10.24 3.51 -0.13
N SER A 81 11.11 3.53 0.89
CA SER A 81 11.59 2.31 1.58
C SER A 81 10.47 1.57 2.32
N LYS A 82 9.41 2.28 2.76
CA LYS A 82 8.26 1.69 3.44
C LYS A 82 7.28 1.00 2.49
N ALA A 83 7.18 1.45 1.24
CA ALA A 83 6.19 0.96 0.28
C ALA A 83 6.25 -0.57 0.03
N PRO A 84 7.43 -1.21 -0.10
CA PRO A 84 7.53 -2.67 -0.22
C PRO A 84 7.02 -3.44 1.02
N VAL A 85 7.19 -2.88 2.22
CA VAL A 85 6.72 -3.50 3.47
C VAL A 85 5.20 -3.47 3.52
N PHE A 86 4.60 -2.32 3.20
CA PHE A 86 3.15 -2.20 3.10
C PHE A 86 2.57 -3.12 2.01
N ALA A 87 3.29 -3.29 0.89
CA ALA A 87 2.88 -4.20 -0.17
C ALA A 87 2.73 -5.65 0.29
N LEU A 88 3.66 -6.13 1.11
CA LEU A 88 3.58 -7.47 1.66
C LEU A 88 2.39 -7.61 2.61
N VAL A 89 2.18 -6.63 3.49
CA VAL A 89 1.09 -6.66 4.47
C VAL A 89 -0.28 -6.64 3.79
N ILE A 90 -0.49 -5.70 2.87
CA ILE A 90 -1.74 -5.56 2.12
C ILE A 90 -2.02 -6.82 1.31
N GLY A 91 -1.00 -7.35 0.62
CA GLY A 91 -1.13 -8.55 -0.17
C GLY A 91 -1.45 -9.79 0.68
N LEU A 92 -0.82 -9.93 1.85
CA LEU A 92 -1.02 -11.08 2.73
C LEU A 92 -2.44 -11.10 3.31
N ILE A 93 -2.89 -9.97 3.85
CA ILE A 93 -4.25 -9.86 4.41
C ILE A 93 -5.30 -10.07 3.33
N GLY A 94 -5.12 -9.43 2.16
CA GLY A 94 -6.03 -9.57 1.03
C GLY A 94 -6.14 -11.02 0.55
N CYS A 95 -5.01 -11.73 0.46
CA CYS A 95 -5.02 -13.15 0.08
C CYS A 95 -5.62 -14.05 1.16
N LEU A 96 -5.29 -13.81 2.44
CA LEU A 96 -5.82 -14.59 3.56
C LEU A 96 -7.34 -14.50 3.64
N GLU A 97 -7.88 -13.28 3.59
CA GLU A 97 -9.32 -13.09 3.71
C GLU A 97 -10.07 -13.56 2.46
N GLY A 98 -9.45 -13.43 1.27
CA GLY A 98 -9.96 -14.02 0.03
C GLY A 98 -10.01 -15.55 0.04
N LEU A 99 -9.05 -16.21 0.72
CA LEU A 99 -9.04 -17.65 0.92
C LEU A 99 -10.04 -18.11 2.00
N LYS A 100 -10.54 -17.23 2.86
CA LYS A 100 -11.53 -17.54 3.92
C LYS A 100 -12.98 -17.36 3.50
N VAL A 101 -13.25 -16.85 2.30
CA VAL A 101 -14.61 -16.73 1.74
C VAL A 101 -15.32 -18.09 1.74
N GLU A 102 -16.57 -18.11 2.20
CA GLU A 102 -17.48 -19.25 2.12
C GLU A 102 -18.35 -19.04 0.86
N GLY A 103 -18.68 -20.06 0.06
CA GLY A 103 -19.14 -19.92 -1.34
C GLY A 103 -20.38 -19.06 -1.65
N THR A 104 -20.94 -18.35 -0.66
CA THR A 104 -22.04 -17.39 -0.79
C THR A 104 -21.55 -15.97 -1.14
N ALA A 105 -22.37 -15.23 -1.88
CA ALA A 105 -22.07 -13.84 -2.23
C ALA A 105 -22.01 -12.90 -1.01
N GLN A 106 -22.79 -13.21 0.04
CA GLN A 106 -22.79 -12.44 1.29
C GLN A 106 -21.44 -12.54 2.00
N SER A 107 -20.86 -13.74 2.12
CA SER A 107 -19.57 -13.89 2.79
C SER A 107 -18.45 -13.16 2.03
N VAL A 108 -18.53 -13.06 0.70
CA VAL A 108 -17.56 -12.28 -0.10
C VAL A 108 -17.56 -10.82 0.36
N GLY A 109 -18.73 -10.22 0.55
CA GLY A 109 -18.87 -8.84 1.02
C GLY A 109 -18.34 -8.64 2.44
N GLU A 110 -18.70 -9.54 3.36
CA GLU A 110 -18.25 -9.50 4.76
C GLU A 110 -16.73 -9.65 4.88
N ARG A 111 -16.15 -10.62 4.17
CA ARG A 111 -14.71 -10.87 4.11
C ARG A 111 -13.97 -9.72 3.43
N THR A 112 -14.54 -9.11 2.39
CA THR A 112 -13.92 -7.94 1.74
C THR A 112 -13.85 -6.75 2.70
N THR A 113 -14.93 -6.47 3.43
CA THR A 113 -14.95 -5.37 4.41
C THR A 113 -13.98 -5.63 5.56
N SER A 114 -13.96 -6.86 6.09
CA SER A 114 -13.01 -7.31 7.12
C SER A 114 -11.57 -7.13 6.66
N SER A 115 -11.26 -7.52 5.41
CA SER A 115 -9.93 -7.36 4.80
C SER A 115 -9.49 -5.90 4.78
N VAL A 116 -10.36 -4.98 4.36
CA VAL A 116 -10.05 -3.54 4.29
C VAL A 116 -9.77 -2.98 5.68
N VAL A 117 -10.62 -3.28 6.67
CA VAL A 117 -10.45 -2.80 8.04
C VAL A 117 -9.13 -3.33 8.63
N GLN A 118 -8.88 -4.63 8.55
CA GLN A 118 -7.64 -5.24 9.06
C GLN A 118 -6.40 -4.66 8.37
N THR A 119 -6.47 -4.48 7.05
CA THR A 119 -5.35 -3.93 6.27
C THR A 119 -5.04 -2.51 6.68
N ILE A 120 -6.04 -1.62 6.72
CA ILE A 120 -5.83 -0.21 7.08
C ILE A 120 -5.32 -0.09 8.52
N SER A 121 -5.94 -0.80 9.48
CA SER A 121 -5.51 -0.76 10.87
C SER A 121 -4.06 -1.22 11.05
N LEU A 122 -3.68 -2.33 10.40
CA LEU A 122 -2.32 -2.85 10.55
C LEU A 122 -1.28 -1.97 9.84
N VAL A 123 -1.61 -1.43 8.67
CA VAL A 123 -0.71 -0.50 7.95
C VAL A 123 -0.46 0.76 8.79
N ILE A 124 -1.47 1.34 9.43
CA ILE A 124 -1.31 2.50 10.31
C ILE A 124 -0.39 2.18 11.50
N ILE A 125 -0.57 1.03 12.14
CA ILE A 125 0.27 0.61 13.26
C ILE A 125 1.73 0.43 12.81
N ILE A 126 1.95 -0.27 11.70
CA ILE A 126 3.30 -0.47 11.14
C ILE A 126 3.94 0.85 10.74
N ASP A 127 3.17 1.78 10.16
CA ASP A 127 3.69 3.10 9.81
C ASP A 127 4.08 3.90 11.04
N ALA A 128 3.29 3.86 12.13
CA ALA A 128 3.63 4.51 13.39
C ALA A 128 4.93 3.95 13.99
N PHE A 129 5.11 2.62 13.99
CA PHE A 129 6.36 2.00 14.41
C PHE A 129 7.53 2.43 13.53
N ALA A 130 7.35 2.43 12.21
CA ALA A 130 8.39 2.84 11.28
C ALA A 130 8.74 4.33 11.48
N ALA A 131 7.76 5.20 11.69
CA ALA A 131 7.98 6.62 11.95
C ALA A 131 8.79 6.86 13.23
N LEU A 132 8.44 6.17 14.33
CA LEU A 132 9.21 6.23 15.58
C LEU A 132 10.65 5.74 15.39
N TRP A 133 10.84 4.68 14.62
CA TRP A 133 12.16 4.15 14.29
C TRP A 133 13.02 5.14 13.51
N PHE A 134 12.48 5.74 12.43
CA PHE A 134 13.20 6.74 11.65
C PHE A 134 13.54 7.99 12.46
N MET A 135 12.62 8.44 13.32
CA MET A 135 12.86 9.56 14.22
C MET A 135 13.99 9.29 15.22
N HIS A 136 14.08 8.07 15.77
CA HIS A 136 15.15 7.70 16.70
C HIS A 136 16.51 7.49 15.99
N MET A 137 16.51 7.15 14.70
CA MET A 137 17.73 6.98 13.91
C MET A 137 18.32 8.31 13.40
N ASP A 138 17.73 9.47 13.74
CA ASP A 138 18.09 10.80 13.21
C ASP A 138 18.06 10.86 11.67
N TRP A 139 17.00 10.28 11.06
CA TRP A 139 16.72 10.34 9.62
C TRP A 139 15.48 11.15 9.27
#